data_AF-A0A8C0WMA5-F1
#
_entry.id   AF-A0A8C0WMA5-F1
#
_cell.length_a   1.000
_cell.length_b   1.000
_cell.length_c   1.000
_cell.angle_alpha   90.00
_cell.angle_beta   90.00
_cell.angle_gamma   90.00
#
_symmetry.space_group_name_H-M   'P 1'
#
loop_
_entity.id
_entity.type
_entity.pdbx_description
1 polymer ?
#
loop_
_entity_poly.entity_id
_entity_poly.type
_entity_poly.pdbx_seq_one_letter_code
_entity_poly.pdbx_strand_id
1 'polypeptide(L)'
;MALKRFEEGSSCSSQAEARAKALKAKKAVLKGIHSHKKKKITTSPTFRRPKTLQLQRQPKYPRKSALRRNKLDAYAIIKLPLTTESAMKKIEDNNTLVFTVDVKKLYDIDVAKVNTLIRSDGEKKAYVWLLIMMLWILPTKLEYLNWVQLANS
;
A
#
# COMPACT_ATOMS: atom_id res chain seq x y z
N MET A 1 -31.97 88.23 51.67
CA MET A 1 -32.33 86.79 51.70
C MET A 1 -31.83 86.13 50.44
N ALA A 2 -30.86 85.22 50.53
CA ALA A 2 -30.61 84.18 49.52
C ALA A 2 -29.73 83.09 50.14
N LEU A 3 -30.38 82.03 50.66
CA LEU A 3 -29.70 80.81 51.08
C LEU A 3 -29.38 79.98 49.82
N LYS A 4 -28.11 79.92 49.43
CA LYS A 4 -27.63 78.96 48.43
C LYS A 4 -27.60 77.56 49.06
N ARG A 5 -28.48 76.67 48.59
CA ARG A 5 -28.39 75.23 48.84
C ARG A 5 -27.11 74.67 48.19
N PHE A 6 -26.33 73.93 48.96
CA PHE A 6 -25.20 73.13 48.46
C PHE A 6 -25.76 71.78 48.04
N GLU A 7 -25.68 71.44 46.75
CA GLU A 7 -26.08 70.12 46.27
C GLU A 7 -24.95 69.10 46.50
N GLU A 8 -25.29 68.00 47.16
CA GLU A 8 -24.47 66.80 47.31
C GLU A 8 -24.38 66.09 45.95
N GLY A 9 -23.34 66.37 45.17
CA GLY A 9 -23.21 65.87 43.80
C GLY A 9 -21.85 65.29 43.46
N SER A 10 -21.38 64.25 44.16
CA SER A 10 -20.26 63.40 43.66
C SER A 10 -20.10 62.02 44.33
N SER A 11 -20.99 61.63 45.24
CA SER A 11 -20.88 60.35 45.97
C SER A 11 -21.33 59.13 45.14
N CYS A 12 -22.12 59.33 44.08
CA CYS A 12 -22.74 58.25 43.31
C CYS A 12 -21.85 57.62 42.22
N SER A 13 -20.95 58.40 41.60
CA SER A 13 -20.01 57.87 40.59
C SER A 13 -18.85 57.09 41.21
N SER A 14 -18.29 57.60 42.31
CA SER A 14 -17.20 56.96 43.06
C SER A 14 -17.62 55.62 43.70
N GLN A 15 -18.85 55.53 44.20
CA GLN A 15 -19.42 54.29 44.71
C GLN A 15 -19.67 53.26 43.60
N ALA A 16 -20.08 53.69 42.40
CA ALA A 16 -20.27 52.80 41.26
C ALA A 16 -18.95 52.18 40.78
N GLU A 17 -17.87 52.98 40.73
CA GLU A 17 -16.53 52.49 40.40
C GLU A 17 -15.98 51.53 41.47
N ALA A 18 -16.19 51.85 42.76
CA ALA A 18 -15.81 50.96 43.86
C ALA A 18 -16.56 49.62 43.80
N ARG A 19 -17.86 49.64 43.49
CA ARG A 19 -18.68 48.45 43.28
C ARG A 19 -18.21 47.66 42.05
N ALA A 20 -17.87 48.31 40.94
CA ALA A 20 -17.34 47.66 39.75
C ALA A 20 -15.97 47.00 40.01
N LYS A 21 -15.08 47.67 40.76
CA LYS A 21 -13.79 47.12 41.21
C LYS A 21 -14.00 45.91 42.12
N ALA A 22 -14.92 45.98 43.08
CA ALA A 22 -15.25 44.87 43.97
C ALA A 22 -15.85 43.67 43.22
N LEU A 23 -16.76 43.90 42.26
CA LEU A 23 -17.34 42.85 41.43
C LEU A 23 -16.30 42.21 40.49
N LYS A 24 -15.38 42.99 39.96
CA LYS A 24 -14.25 42.50 39.14
C LYS A 24 -13.30 41.65 39.99
N ALA A 25 -12.96 42.10 41.20
CA ALA A 25 -12.16 41.33 42.16
C ALA A 25 -12.85 40.00 42.53
N LYS A 26 -14.15 40.03 42.84
CA LYS A 26 -14.95 38.84 43.13
C LYS A 26 -14.93 37.83 41.97
N LYS A 27 -15.08 38.30 40.73
CA LYS A 27 -15.03 37.44 39.53
C LYS A 27 -13.63 36.87 39.28
N ALA A 28 -12.58 37.66 39.52
CA ALA A 28 -11.18 37.24 39.39
C ALA A 28 -10.80 36.16 40.41
N VAL A 29 -11.33 36.22 41.64
CA VAL A 29 -11.11 35.18 42.67
C VAL A 29 -11.80 33.87 42.29
N LEU A 30 -13.05 33.92 41.83
CA LEU A 30 -13.83 32.71 41.57
C LEU A 30 -13.38 31.94 40.32
N LYS A 31 -13.12 32.62 39.19
CA LYS A 31 -12.79 31.97 37.91
C LYS A 31 -11.34 32.19 37.46
N GLY A 32 -10.57 32.96 38.20
CA GLY A 32 -9.27 33.44 37.75
C GLY A 32 -9.40 34.49 36.64
N ILE A 33 -8.36 35.31 36.49
CA ILE A 33 -8.26 36.33 35.42
C ILE A 33 -8.23 35.66 34.02
N HIS A 34 -7.82 34.38 33.96
CA HIS A 34 -7.70 33.58 32.74
C HIS A 34 -8.80 32.51 32.64
N SER A 35 -10.06 32.91 32.70
CA SER A 35 -11.22 32.01 32.71
C SER A 35 -11.36 31.12 31.47
N HIS A 36 -10.73 31.46 30.34
CA HIS A 36 -10.84 30.71 29.08
C HIS A 36 -9.66 29.76 28.78
N LYS A 37 -8.67 29.66 29.68
CA LYS A 37 -7.55 28.72 29.49
C LYS A 37 -8.01 27.29 29.78
N LYS A 38 -8.37 26.55 28.73
CA LYS A 38 -8.65 25.12 28.81
C LYS A 38 -7.35 24.34 29.03
N LYS A 39 -7.26 23.62 30.14
CA LYS A 39 -6.16 22.68 30.41
C LYS A 39 -6.42 21.36 29.71
N LYS A 40 -5.39 20.73 29.16
CA LYS A 40 -5.48 19.37 28.63
C LYS A 40 -5.56 18.40 29.80
N ILE A 41 -6.71 17.73 29.96
CA ILE A 41 -6.93 16.73 31.02
C ILE A 41 -6.51 15.37 30.47
N THR A 42 -5.60 14.68 31.15
CA THR A 42 -5.22 13.29 30.88
C THR A 42 -5.98 12.39 31.85
N THR A 43 -6.89 11.55 31.35
CA THR A 43 -7.74 10.67 32.15
C THR A 43 -7.05 9.37 32.58
N SER A 44 -5.99 8.93 31.87
CA SER A 44 -5.24 7.73 32.25
C SER A 44 -4.05 8.07 33.15
N PRO A 45 -3.75 7.26 34.19
CA PRO A 45 -2.57 7.46 35.04
C PRO A 45 -1.26 7.10 34.30
N THR A 46 -1.34 6.27 33.26
CA THR A 46 -0.18 5.84 32.47
C THR A 46 0.14 6.86 31.38
N PHE A 47 1.39 7.36 31.35
CA PHE A 47 1.88 8.18 30.26
C PHE A 47 2.18 7.33 29.02
N ARG A 48 1.52 7.64 27.89
CA ARG A 48 1.76 6.97 26.60
C ARG A 48 2.55 7.90 25.69
N ARG A 49 3.55 7.35 24.99
CA ARG A 49 4.28 8.09 23.96
C ARG A 49 3.28 8.62 22.92
N PRO A 50 3.22 9.95 22.68
CA PRO A 50 2.34 10.49 21.66
C PRO A 50 2.78 10.00 20.28
N LYS A 51 1.82 9.76 19.39
CA LYS A 51 2.12 9.46 17.99
C LYS A 51 2.68 10.72 17.34
N THR A 52 3.90 10.62 16.85
CA THR A 52 4.58 11.68 16.13
C THR A 52 4.55 11.38 14.63
N LEU A 53 4.70 12.41 13.80
CA LEU A 53 4.88 12.23 12.36
C LEU A 53 6.13 11.39 12.09
N GLN A 54 6.00 10.36 11.26
CA GLN A 54 7.11 9.53 10.77
C GLN A 54 7.28 9.79 9.28
N LEU A 55 8.28 10.61 8.93
CA LEU A 55 8.60 10.90 7.54
C LEU A 55 9.21 9.68 6.85
N GLN A 56 8.81 9.45 5.60
CA GLN A 56 9.46 8.46 4.75
C GLN A 56 10.91 8.87 4.48
N ARG A 57 11.80 7.89 4.33
CA ARG A 57 13.22 8.15 4.06
C ARG A 57 13.40 8.78 2.68
N GLN A 58 14.01 9.96 2.64
CA GLN A 58 14.48 10.61 1.41
C GLN A 58 16.01 10.70 1.48
N PRO A 59 16.74 9.68 1.01
CA PRO A 59 18.21 9.68 1.07
C PRO A 59 18.78 10.74 0.14
N LYS A 60 19.81 11.46 0.58
CA LYS A 60 20.47 12.51 -0.23
C LYS A 60 21.25 11.95 -1.43
N TYR A 61 21.65 10.69 -1.36
CA TYR A 61 22.40 9.97 -2.40
C TYR A 61 22.01 8.49 -2.41
N PRO A 62 22.07 7.81 -3.57
CA PRO A 62 21.80 6.38 -3.66
C PRO A 62 22.95 5.58 -3.02
N ARG A 63 22.63 4.49 -2.30
CA ARG A 63 23.64 3.59 -1.69
C ARG A 63 24.42 2.76 -2.70
N LYS A 64 23.85 2.55 -3.89
CA LYS A 64 24.46 1.84 -5.00
C LYS A 64 24.33 2.72 -6.23
N SER A 65 25.41 2.87 -6.98
CA SER A 65 25.43 3.66 -8.19
C SER A 65 24.54 3.06 -9.28
N ALA A 66 24.54 1.73 -9.40
CA ALA A 66 23.75 1.01 -10.38
C ALA A 66 22.80 -0.01 -9.72
N LEU A 67 21.69 -0.26 -10.41
CA LEU A 67 20.78 -1.34 -10.07
C LEU A 67 21.46 -2.69 -10.34
N ARG A 68 21.20 -3.67 -9.48
CA ARG A 68 21.71 -5.03 -9.70
C ARG A 68 20.94 -5.67 -10.85
N ARG A 69 21.66 -6.39 -11.72
CA ARG A 69 21.03 -7.25 -12.72
C ARG A 69 20.38 -8.46 -12.02
N ASN A 70 19.24 -8.90 -12.53
CA ASN A 70 18.58 -10.11 -12.07
C ASN A 70 19.46 -11.32 -12.43
N LYS A 71 19.82 -12.12 -11.42
CA LYS A 71 20.62 -13.35 -11.60
C LYS A 71 19.78 -14.55 -12.06
N LEU A 72 18.48 -14.49 -11.76
CA LEU A 72 17.49 -15.46 -12.24
C LEU A 72 17.03 -15.00 -13.61
N ASP A 73 17.93 -15.07 -14.57
CA ASP A 73 17.55 -14.90 -15.95
C ASP A 73 16.86 -16.17 -16.44
N ALA A 74 16.21 -16.03 -17.59
CA ALA A 74 15.35 -17.07 -18.10
C ALA A 74 16.18 -18.36 -18.34
N TYR A 75 17.40 -18.26 -18.86
CA TYR A 75 18.31 -19.40 -19.09
C TYR A 75 18.85 -20.06 -17.82
N ALA A 76 19.08 -19.31 -16.74
CA ALA A 76 19.41 -19.92 -15.45
C ALA A 76 18.24 -20.73 -14.87
N ILE A 77 17.01 -20.42 -15.29
CA ILE A 77 15.80 -21.01 -14.74
C ILE A 77 15.45 -22.36 -15.36
N ILE A 78 15.50 -22.51 -16.69
CA ILE A 78 15.31 -23.82 -17.32
C ILE A 78 16.66 -24.33 -17.79
N LYS A 79 17.18 -25.34 -17.09
CA LYS A 79 18.50 -25.90 -17.39
C LYS A 79 18.44 -26.80 -18.61
N LEU A 80 17.65 -27.88 -18.50
CA LEU A 80 17.64 -28.97 -19.48
C LEU A 80 16.23 -29.59 -19.57
N PRO A 81 15.73 -29.91 -20.77
CA PRO A 81 14.61 -30.83 -20.92
C PRO A 81 15.06 -32.23 -20.50
N LEU A 82 14.15 -33.01 -19.93
CA LEU A 82 14.44 -34.39 -19.55
C LEU A 82 14.01 -35.34 -20.66
N THR A 83 14.99 -36.08 -21.18
CA THR A 83 14.85 -36.98 -22.34
C THR A 83 14.79 -38.46 -21.95
N THR A 84 14.43 -38.76 -20.69
CA THR A 84 14.24 -40.15 -20.24
C THR A 84 12.99 -40.77 -20.88
N GLU A 85 12.95 -42.09 -21.05
CA GLU A 85 11.81 -42.82 -21.64
C GLU A 85 10.47 -42.44 -20.98
N SER A 86 10.43 -42.36 -19.65
CA SER A 86 9.24 -41.95 -18.90
C SER A 86 8.82 -40.50 -19.14
N ALA A 87 9.76 -39.62 -19.47
CA ALA A 87 9.49 -38.23 -19.83
C ALA A 87 8.97 -38.13 -21.27
N MET A 88 9.58 -38.88 -22.20
CA MET A 88 9.12 -38.97 -23.59
C MET A 88 7.68 -39.48 -23.67
N LYS A 89 7.37 -40.55 -22.91
CA LYS A 89 6.00 -41.07 -22.80
C LYS A 89 4.99 -40.02 -22.30
N LYS A 90 5.39 -39.15 -21.37
CA LYS A 90 4.53 -38.07 -20.85
C LYS A 90 4.31 -36.92 -21.84
N ILE A 91 5.19 -36.76 -22.82
CA ILE A 91 5.02 -35.80 -23.92
C ILE A 91 3.91 -36.31 -24.83
N GLU A 92 3.95 -37.59 -25.20
CA GLU A 92 2.99 -38.24 -26.11
C GLU A 92 1.61 -38.40 -25.46
N ASP A 93 1.54 -38.98 -24.27
CA ASP A 93 0.26 -39.36 -23.66
C ASP A 93 -0.54 -38.17 -23.11
N ASN A 94 0.16 -37.17 -22.56
CA ASN A 94 -0.46 -36.12 -21.73
C ASN A 94 -0.17 -34.70 -22.22
N ASN A 95 0.60 -34.53 -23.30
CA ASN A 95 1.05 -33.24 -23.79
C ASN A 95 1.76 -32.42 -22.69
N THR A 96 2.62 -33.09 -21.91
CA THR A 96 3.39 -32.46 -20.83
C THR A 96 4.88 -32.46 -21.13
N LEU A 97 5.52 -31.30 -21.04
CA LEU A 97 6.98 -31.20 -21.13
C LEU A 97 7.60 -31.36 -19.75
N VAL A 98 8.69 -32.12 -19.65
CA VAL A 98 9.38 -32.36 -18.39
C VAL A 98 10.74 -31.66 -18.41
N PHE A 99 10.97 -30.77 -17.45
CA PHE A 99 12.20 -29.98 -17.36
C PHE A 99 12.91 -30.15 -16.01
N THR A 100 14.23 -30.00 -16.02
CA THR A 100 15.03 -29.64 -14.86
C THR A 100 14.97 -28.12 -14.69
N VAL A 101 14.49 -27.64 -13.54
CA VAL A 101 14.13 -26.23 -13.36
C VAL A 101 14.71 -25.65 -12.07
N ASP A 102 15.15 -24.40 -12.16
CA ASP A 102 15.38 -23.46 -11.07
C ASP A 102 14.43 -22.26 -11.21
N VAL A 103 13.18 -22.41 -10.78
CA VAL A 103 12.10 -21.39 -10.61
C VAL A 103 11.82 -20.37 -11.76
N LYS A 104 10.88 -20.74 -12.69
CA LYS A 104 10.05 -19.93 -13.67
C LYS A 104 10.45 -19.67 -15.16
N LYS A 105 9.62 -20.22 -16.08
CA LYS A 105 9.23 -19.79 -17.46
C LYS A 105 10.30 -19.25 -18.45
N LEU A 106 10.47 -19.97 -19.57
CA LEU A 106 11.41 -19.61 -20.64
C LEU A 106 10.95 -19.93 -22.07
N TYR A 107 9.69 -20.31 -22.25
CA TYR A 107 9.17 -20.52 -23.58
C TYR A 107 7.93 -19.64 -23.73
N ASP A 108 7.77 -19.03 -24.91
CA ASP A 108 6.52 -18.39 -25.36
C ASP A 108 5.47 -19.46 -25.68
N ILE A 109 5.32 -20.40 -24.75
CA ILE A 109 4.33 -21.46 -24.79
C ILE A 109 3.33 -21.15 -23.69
N ASP A 110 2.05 -21.11 -24.07
CA ASP A 110 0.98 -20.96 -23.11
C ASP A 110 0.92 -22.21 -22.22
N VAL A 111 1.30 -22.01 -20.97
CA VAL A 111 1.31 -23.05 -19.94
C VAL A 111 -0.03 -23.06 -19.22
N ALA A 112 -0.72 -24.19 -19.24
CA ALA A 112 -1.95 -24.39 -18.50
C ALA A 112 -1.68 -24.55 -17.00
N LYS A 113 -0.76 -25.46 -16.67
CA LYS A 113 -0.46 -25.81 -15.27
C LYS A 113 0.98 -26.31 -15.16
N VAL A 114 1.67 -25.95 -14.08
CA VAL A 114 3.00 -26.51 -13.76
C VAL A 114 2.91 -27.29 -12.46
N ASN A 115 3.31 -28.56 -12.50
CA ASN A 115 3.49 -29.41 -11.33
C ASN A 115 4.98 -29.60 -11.09
N THR A 116 5.48 -29.26 -9.92
CA THR A 116 6.91 -29.40 -9.58
C THR A 116 7.13 -30.43 -8.49
N LEU A 117 8.20 -31.23 -8.60
CA LEU A 117 8.72 -32.09 -7.53
C LEU A 117 10.22 -31.84 -7.35
N ILE A 118 10.74 -32.12 -6.16
CA ILE A 118 12.18 -32.12 -5.88
C ILE A 118 12.67 -33.56 -6.09
N ARG A 119 13.67 -33.77 -6.96
CA ARG A 119 14.31 -35.09 -7.13
C ARG A 119 15.26 -35.37 -5.96
N SER A 120 15.58 -36.64 -5.74
CA SER A 120 16.62 -37.08 -4.79
C SER A 120 17.97 -36.40 -5.03
N ASP A 121 18.24 -36.00 -6.27
CA ASP A 121 19.48 -35.33 -6.69
C ASP A 121 19.55 -33.85 -6.25
N GLY A 122 18.48 -33.34 -5.61
CA GLY A 122 18.38 -31.95 -5.14
C GLY A 122 17.87 -30.95 -6.18
N GLU A 123 17.73 -31.38 -7.44
CA GLU A 123 17.17 -30.54 -8.52
C GLU A 123 15.65 -30.62 -8.58
N LYS A 124 14.98 -29.51 -8.94
CA LYS A 124 13.53 -29.55 -9.19
C LYS A 124 13.25 -30.12 -10.58
N LYS A 125 12.28 -31.02 -10.65
CA LYS A 125 11.67 -31.51 -11.88
C LYS A 125 10.31 -30.83 -12.03
N ALA A 126 10.06 -30.20 -13.17
CA ALA A 126 8.78 -29.57 -13.49
C ALA A 126 8.08 -30.32 -14.62
N TYR A 127 6.83 -30.69 -14.41
CA TYR A 127 5.89 -31.12 -15.43
C TYR A 127 5.08 -29.91 -15.85
N VAL A 128 5.27 -29.48 -17.09
CA VAL A 128 4.61 -28.32 -17.67
C VAL A 128 3.51 -28.83 -18.57
N TRP A 129 2.27 -28.63 -18.15
CA TRP A 129 1.10 -28.95 -18.94
C TRP A 129 0.88 -27.82 -19.94
N LEU A 130 0.97 -28.16 -21.22
CA LEU A 130 0.76 -27.20 -22.29
C LEU A 130 -0.74 -26.95 -22.45
N LEU A 131 -1.11 -25.68 -22.54
CA LEU A 131 -2.44 -25.33 -22.99
C LEU A 131 -2.43 -25.61 -24.50
N ILE A 132 -3.25 -26.57 -24.95
CA ILE A 132 -3.40 -26.94 -26.36
C ILE A 132 -3.49 -25.66 -27.19
N MET A 133 -2.49 -25.41 -28.04
CA MET A 133 -2.42 -24.18 -28.83
C MET A 133 -2.58 -24.39 -30.34
N MET A 134 -2.50 -25.61 -30.90
CA MET A 134 -2.37 -25.73 -32.38
C MET A 134 -3.11 -26.85 -33.12
N LEU A 135 -3.70 -27.87 -32.49
CA LEU A 135 -4.19 -29.02 -33.27
C LEU A 135 -5.52 -28.78 -34.01
N TRP A 136 -6.34 -27.80 -33.60
CA TRP A 136 -7.74 -27.70 -34.07
C TRP A 136 -8.14 -26.33 -34.65
N ILE A 137 -7.29 -25.32 -34.55
CA ILE A 137 -7.61 -23.93 -34.97
C ILE A 137 -7.07 -23.58 -36.36
N LEU A 138 -6.10 -24.32 -36.89
CA LEU A 138 -5.48 -23.97 -38.18
C LEU A 138 -6.45 -24.04 -39.38
N PRO A 139 -7.23 -25.13 -39.59
CA PRO A 139 -8.11 -25.19 -40.76
C PRO A 139 -9.33 -24.27 -40.63
N THR A 140 -9.89 -24.12 -39.43
CA THR A 140 -11.09 -23.29 -39.18
C THR A 140 -10.81 -21.80 -39.27
N LYS A 141 -9.61 -21.35 -38.86
CA LYS A 141 -9.19 -19.94 -38.97
C LYS A 141 -8.81 -19.55 -40.41
N LEU A 142 -8.32 -20.51 -41.20
CA LEU A 142 -8.07 -20.37 -42.64
C LEU A 142 -9.37 -20.28 -43.45
N GLU A 143 -10.37 -21.11 -43.12
CA GLU A 143 -11.69 -21.05 -43.76
C GLU A 143 -12.44 -19.75 -43.46
N TYR A 144 -12.38 -19.25 -42.22
CA TYR A 144 -13.02 -17.99 -41.83
C TYR A 144 -12.44 -16.77 -42.56
N LEU A 145 -11.11 -16.71 -42.73
CA LEU A 145 -10.47 -15.61 -43.44
C LEU A 145 -10.83 -15.59 -44.93
N ASN A 146 -10.89 -16.76 -45.57
CA ASN A 146 -11.30 -16.87 -46.98
C ASN A 146 -12.75 -16.40 -47.20
N TRP A 147 -13.67 -16.78 -46.32
CA TRP A 147 -15.07 -16.35 -46.40
C TRP A 147 -15.22 -14.83 -46.21
N VAL A 148 -14.47 -14.25 -45.28
CA VAL A 148 -14.52 -12.80 -45.00
C VAL A 148 -13.92 -11.98 -46.14
N GLN A 149 -12.88 -12.47 -46.82
CA GLN A 149 -12.32 -11.81 -48.00
C GLN A 149 -13.23 -11.91 -49.23
N LEU A 150 -13.98 -13.01 -49.39
CA LEU A 150 -14.99 -13.15 -50.44
C LEU A 150 -16.24 -12.31 -50.18
N ALA A 151 -16.60 -12.07 -48.92
CA ALA A 151 -17.79 -11.30 -48.57
C ALA A 151 -17.60 -9.77 -48.63
N ASN A 152 -16.35 -9.28 -48.65
CA ASN A 152 -16.03 -7.86 -48.73
C ASN A 152 -15.45 -7.44 -50.10
N SER A 153 -15.50 -8.33 -51.11
CA SER A 153 -15.16 -8.04 -52.51
C SER A 153 -16.41 -7.82 -53.36
#